data_AF-A0A0G1XGI2-F1
#
_entry.id   AF-A0A0G1XGI2-F1
#
_cell.length_a   1.000
_cell.length_b   1.000
_cell.length_c   1.000
_cell.angle_alpha   90.00
_cell.angle_beta   90.00
_cell.angle_gamma   90.00
#
_symmetry.space_group_name_H-M   'P 1'
#
loop_
_entity.id
_entity.type
_entity.pdbx_description
1 polymer ?
#
loop_
_entity_poly.entity_id
_entity_poly.type
_entity_poly.pdbx_seq_one_letter_code
_entity_poly.pdbx_strand_id
1 'polypeptide(L)'
;MNHAGRISMNSESLRSRFPEVYKEFFAKCSTVVSAPGSFFWSAGLAVIYGGIGVIEKIPLRVYVGIERDHDTTLRFGDYISYIPHQQQFENFSHNKVYEEKLLQLLDDVCRGLPNTVGGKIHILSEVPRGAGLNQSGASNMGISVLLALESGMTDREHIEKQVSTKTPELQKDPVFDKIFRTSWKLEACAHADVGSGGGTYAAFVASASPILFYSERRQGTFSEHPYARYPSNVEGHYEMFDTIEYAGYRLKDLFGWRGEPVWPIDYGLIYLGQQKHSGIFLGPMRIIKKSLDRLEDFVVEHMKEFPSSSRDVDPAFYFMTQANNHRGFWEKSINFLLILSVKAIDDLKKLVENGTAEALNEFVDTVDLQEQVMKFFTKGITQSDEVGFLSRIRDIISNKATNGLRSIKFLPDRADAGGDLLFVAPQGYLQDHIEEFQTLLRTHVSPLIRIDYMSWIDGIETGGVHVEQNLTMKQFSDFISHGTLHVAEWKSESLPTHRVYSVEAFEESKMHMDLLLDELEHKILVNGRPLTSKDIKSAKATIEILKVLLENLGEDVPAMQLPESAYIERNEMQSKIISPLATSFKRITGKHLPLSLHGGLRKNFAMKLDKSDLTIGVLERKE
;
A
#
# COMPACT_ATOMS: atom_id res chain seq x y z
N MET A 1 29.83 11.31 -12.71
CA MET A 1 29.47 12.31 -13.74
C MET A 1 28.01 12.66 -13.56
N ASN A 2 27.65 13.94 -13.63
CA ASN A 2 26.27 14.40 -13.41
C ASN A 2 25.38 13.92 -14.56
N HIS A 3 24.47 12.97 -14.32
CA HIS A 3 23.28 12.73 -15.13
C HIS A 3 22.34 13.95 -15.00
N ALA A 4 22.80 15.10 -15.49
CA ALA A 4 22.26 16.42 -15.22
C ALA A 4 20.79 16.49 -15.62
N GLY A 5 19.91 16.34 -14.62
CA GLY A 5 18.46 16.42 -14.78
C GLY A 5 17.67 15.22 -14.29
N ARG A 6 18.26 14.07 -13.92
CA ARG A 6 17.50 12.96 -13.29
C ARG A 6 17.55 13.09 -11.76
N ILE A 7 16.40 12.96 -11.10
CA ILE A 7 16.31 12.77 -9.65
C ILE A 7 16.59 11.29 -9.36
N SER A 8 17.46 10.98 -8.39
CA SER A 8 17.65 9.60 -7.96
C SER A 8 16.33 9.03 -7.42
N MET A 9 15.99 7.82 -7.85
CA MET A 9 14.73 7.16 -7.52
C MET A 9 14.83 6.45 -6.18
N ASN A 10 14.97 7.25 -5.12
CA ASN A 10 14.86 6.78 -3.74
C ASN A 10 14.14 7.79 -2.83
N SER A 11 13.62 7.29 -1.70
CA SER A 11 12.87 8.10 -0.73
C SER A 11 13.66 9.30 -0.22
N GLU A 12 14.97 9.18 0.01
CA GLU A 12 15.80 10.30 0.47
C GLU A 12 15.79 11.45 -0.54
N SER A 13 16.05 11.15 -1.81
CA SER A 13 16.12 12.16 -2.88
C SER A 13 14.76 12.78 -3.17
N LEU A 14 13.69 11.98 -3.18
CA LEU A 14 12.34 12.49 -3.41
C LEU A 14 11.85 13.37 -2.25
N ARG A 15 12.11 12.98 -1.00
CA ARG A 15 11.79 13.78 0.19
C ARG A 15 12.52 15.10 0.22
N SER A 16 13.81 15.10 -0.14
CA SER A 16 14.61 16.33 -0.26
C SER A 16 14.10 17.24 -1.37
N ARG A 17 13.64 16.68 -2.50
CA ARG A 17 13.22 17.45 -3.67
C ARG A 17 11.80 18.02 -3.57
N PHE A 18 10.89 17.31 -2.90
CA PHE A 18 9.48 17.68 -2.80
C PHE A 18 8.98 17.79 -1.35
N PRO A 19 9.67 18.51 -0.46
CA PRO A 19 9.37 18.49 0.98
C PRO A 19 7.94 18.92 1.31
N GLU A 20 7.36 19.86 0.54
CA GLU A 20 6.00 20.34 0.76
C GLU A 20 4.94 19.25 0.55
N VAL A 21 5.15 18.32 -0.40
CA VAL A 21 4.22 17.20 -0.64
C VAL A 21 4.15 16.29 0.60
N TYR A 22 5.31 16.01 1.20
CA TYR A 22 5.37 15.21 2.42
C TYR A 22 4.81 15.99 3.61
N LYS A 23 5.17 17.27 3.76
CA LYS A 23 4.64 18.12 4.83
C LYS A 23 3.11 18.18 4.82
N GLU A 24 2.50 18.41 3.67
CA GLU A 24 1.04 18.42 3.54
C GLU A 24 0.44 17.04 3.88
N PHE A 25 1.05 15.96 3.40
CA PHE A 25 0.61 14.60 3.68
C PHE A 25 0.69 14.23 5.17
N PHE A 26 1.82 14.49 5.81
CA PHE A 26 2.06 14.18 7.21
C PHE A 26 1.31 15.10 8.17
N ALA A 27 1.07 16.37 7.80
CA ALA A 27 0.32 17.29 8.64
C ALA A 27 -1.11 16.79 8.90
N LYS A 28 -1.83 16.38 7.85
CA LYS A 28 -3.24 15.96 7.96
C LYS A 28 -3.46 14.57 8.58
N CYS A 29 -2.44 13.71 8.59
CA CYS A 29 -2.58 12.33 9.06
C CYS A 29 -2.19 12.19 10.54
N SER A 30 -3.00 11.53 11.36
CA SER A 30 -2.64 11.25 12.77
C SER A 30 -1.63 10.10 12.88
N THR A 31 -1.73 9.13 11.99
CA THR A 31 -0.83 7.97 11.92
C THR A 31 -0.42 7.79 10.46
N VAL A 32 0.86 7.54 10.23
CA VAL A 32 1.42 7.28 8.90
C VAL A 32 2.31 6.04 8.97
N VAL A 33 2.07 5.12 8.03
CA VAL A 33 2.86 3.91 7.83
C VAL A 33 3.42 3.95 6.41
N SER A 34 4.68 3.57 6.22
CA SER A 34 5.28 3.42 4.90
C SER A 34 5.69 1.97 4.65
N ALA A 35 5.59 1.52 3.40
CA ALA A 35 6.08 0.22 2.98
C ALA A 35 6.76 0.30 1.61
N PRO A 36 7.79 -0.51 1.34
CA PRO A 36 8.56 -0.42 0.10
C PRO A 36 7.88 -1.11 -1.07
N GLY A 37 8.08 -0.55 -2.26
CA GLY A 37 7.81 -1.22 -3.52
C GLY A 37 8.76 -2.40 -3.76
N SER A 38 8.40 -3.27 -4.69
CA SER A 38 9.22 -4.44 -5.03
C SER A 38 8.87 -5.00 -6.40
N PHE A 39 9.74 -5.86 -6.95
CA PHE A 39 9.46 -6.61 -8.16
C PHE A 39 9.84 -8.08 -8.00
N PHE A 40 9.32 -8.93 -8.88
CA PHE A 40 9.64 -10.35 -8.91
C PHE A 40 10.76 -10.61 -9.90
N TRP A 41 11.90 -11.10 -9.43
CA TRP A 41 12.91 -11.73 -10.28
C TRP A 41 12.32 -12.94 -11.00
N SER A 42 11.68 -13.84 -10.26
CA SER A 42 11.13 -15.09 -10.78
C SER A 42 9.69 -15.30 -10.33
N ALA A 43 8.92 -16.03 -11.15
CA ALA A 43 7.76 -16.79 -10.70
C ALA A 43 6.53 -16.03 -10.13
N GLY A 44 6.29 -14.75 -10.47
CA GLY A 44 5.21 -13.95 -9.87
C GLY A 44 3.83 -14.63 -9.88
N LEU A 45 3.37 -15.07 -11.06
CA LEU A 45 2.12 -15.84 -11.19
C LEU A 45 2.27 -17.31 -10.77
N ALA A 46 3.48 -17.89 -10.87
CA ALA A 46 3.72 -19.28 -10.48
C ALA A 46 3.48 -19.52 -8.99
N VAL A 47 3.68 -18.50 -8.14
CA VAL A 47 3.39 -18.57 -6.69
C VAL A 47 1.96 -19.01 -6.42
N ILE A 48 0.99 -18.55 -7.21
CA ILE A 48 -0.43 -18.95 -7.08
C ILE A 48 -0.59 -20.47 -7.29
N TYR A 49 0.25 -21.07 -8.12
CA TYR A 49 0.24 -22.49 -8.45
C TYR A 49 1.20 -23.32 -7.58
N GLY A 50 1.69 -22.76 -6.46
CA GLY A 50 2.61 -23.45 -5.55
C GLY A 50 4.10 -23.25 -5.89
N GLY A 51 4.41 -22.32 -6.79
CA GLY A 51 5.79 -21.93 -7.10
C GLY A 51 6.40 -21.06 -6.02
N ILE A 52 7.70 -20.80 -6.14
CA ILE A 52 8.43 -19.93 -5.22
C ILE A 52 8.84 -18.67 -5.99
N GLY A 53 8.39 -17.52 -5.53
CA GLY A 53 8.78 -16.22 -6.06
C GLY A 53 10.06 -15.72 -5.39
N VAL A 54 10.95 -15.14 -6.19
CA VAL A 54 12.12 -14.38 -5.72
C VAL A 54 11.80 -12.90 -5.89
N ILE A 55 11.77 -12.14 -4.79
CA ILE A 55 11.20 -10.79 -4.74
C ILE A 55 12.24 -9.80 -4.23
N GLU A 56 12.47 -8.72 -4.96
CA GLU A 56 13.47 -7.70 -4.64
C GLU A 56 12.78 -6.37 -4.38
N LYS A 57 13.18 -5.69 -3.31
CA LYS A 57 12.63 -4.39 -2.95
C LYS A 57 13.40 -3.27 -3.64
N ILE A 58 12.68 -2.18 -3.91
CA ILE A 58 13.26 -0.95 -4.45
C ILE A 58 13.15 0.16 -3.40
N PRO A 59 14.08 1.14 -3.38
CA PRO A 59 14.12 2.23 -2.38
C PRO A 59 13.05 3.30 -2.60
N LEU A 60 11.89 2.92 -3.12
CA LEU A 60 10.71 3.76 -3.30
C LEU A 60 9.61 3.22 -2.40
N ARG A 61 9.02 4.11 -1.60
CA ARG A 61 8.04 3.74 -0.57
C ARG A 61 6.65 4.27 -0.89
N VAL A 62 5.66 3.57 -0.36
CA VAL A 62 4.26 3.99 -0.35
C VAL A 62 3.90 4.33 1.08
N TYR A 63 3.51 5.57 1.32
CA TYR A 63 3.02 6.06 2.60
C TYR A 63 1.51 6.00 2.61
N VAL A 64 0.96 5.47 3.69
CA VAL A 64 -0.47 5.36 3.94
C VAL A 64 -0.73 6.04 5.28
N GLY A 65 -1.58 7.06 5.27
CA GLY A 65 -1.91 7.83 6.45
C GLY A 65 -3.42 7.87 6.68
N ILE A 66 -3.84 8.05 7.94
CA ILE A 66 -5.24 8.27 8.29
C ILE A 66 -5.46 9.70 8.79
N GLU A 67 -6.36 10.43 8.13
CA GLU A 67 -6.96 11.66 8.65
C GLU A 67 -8.20 11.24 9.45
N ARG A 68 -8.15 11.37 10.77
CA ARG A 68 -9.31 11.08 11.62
C ARG A 68 -10.37 12.15 11.40
N ASP A 69 -11.57 11.73 11.02
CA ASP A 69 -12.74 12.59 10.93
C ASP A 69 -13.84 12.14 11.92
N HIS A 70 -15.09 12.55 11.72
CA HIS A 70 -16.20 12.18 12.62
C HIS A 70 -16.87 10.86 12.18
N ASP A 71 -16.49 10.34 11.01
CA ASP A 71 -17.14 9.18 10.44
C ASP A 71 -16.56 7.92 11.10
N THR A 72 -17.43 7.02 11.53
CA THR A 72 -17.04 5.68 12.02
C THR A 72 -16.74 4.72 10.87
N THR A 73 -16.79 5.21 9.64
CA THR A 73 -16.56 4.46 8.41
C THR A 73 -15.26 4.90 7.78
N LEU A 74 -14.57 3.96 7.12
CA LEU A 74 -13.40 4.29 6.33
C LEU A 74 -13.81 4.84 4.97
N ARG A 75 -13.03 5.78 4.45
CA ARG A 75 -13.11 6.26 3.06
C ARG A 75 -11.72 6.54 2.52
N PHE A 76 -11.58 6.59 1.21
CA PHE A 76 -10.33 7.03 0.60
C PHE A 76 -10.30 8.55 0.46
N GLY A 77 -9.18 9.14 0.84
CA GLY A 77 -8.83 10.53 0.58
C GLY A 77 -7.92 10.65 -0.64
N ASP A 78 -6.97 11.57 -0.56
CA ASP A 78 -6.00 11.82 -1.62
C ASP A 78 -5.18 10.59 -1.98
N TYR A 79 -4.93 10.42 -3.28
CA TYR A 79 -3.98 9.45 -3.79
C TYR A 79 -2.96 10.15 -4.68
N ILE A 80 -1.82 10.49 -4.09
CA ILE A 80 -0.75 11.21 -4.73
C ILE A 80 0.32 10.21 -5.16
N SER A 81 0.81 10.27 -6.40
CA SER A 81 1.88 9.39 -6.88
C SER A 81 2.92 10.16 -7.68
N TYR A 82 4.18 9.77 -7.53
CA TYR A 82 5.29 10.32 -8.31
C TYR A 82 5.28 9.79 -9.75
N ILE A 83 5.53 10.69 -10.70
CA ILE A 83 5.57 10.42 -12.14
C ILE A 83 6.99 10.70 -12.66
N PRO A 84 7.84 9.67 -12.83
CA PRO A 84 9.28 9.85 -13.10
C PRO A 84 9.60 10.69 -14.34
N HIS A 85 8.86 10.48 -15.44
CA HIS A 85 9.11 11.18 -16.69
C HIS A 85 8.78 12.67 -16.63
N GLN A 86 7.84 13.06 -15.76
CA GLN A 86 7.46 14.47 -15.52
C GLN A 86 8.20 15.09 -14.33
N GLN A 87 8.79 14.25 -13.46
CA GLN A 87 9.45 14.67 -12.22
C GLN A 87 8.55 15.49 -11.30
N GLN A 88 7.33 15.02 -11.12
CA GLN A 88 6.36 15.65 -10.22
C GLN A 88 5.46 14.59 -9.58
N PHE A 89 4.82 14.98 -8.48
CA PHE A 89 3.73 14.24 -7.88
C PHE A 89 2.40 14.71 -8.47
N GLU A 90 1.52 13.78 -8.80
CA GLU A 90 0.18 14.04 -9.29
C GLU A 90 -0.86 13.38 -8.39
N ASN A 91 -2.00 14.04 -8.19
CA ASN A 91 -3.15 13.47 -7.51
C ASN A 91 -4.00 12.66 -8.50
N PHE A 92 -4.40 11.46 -8.10
CA PHE A 92 -5.15 10.52 -8.90
C PHE A 92 -6.52 10.28 -8.28
N SER A 93 -7.53 10.20 -9.14
CA SER A 93 -8.83 9.67 -8.72
C SER A 93 -8.76 8.16 -8.58
N HIS A 94 -9.42 7.67 -7.53
CA HIS A 94 -9.69 6.25 -7.37
C HIS A 94 -10.71 5.81 -8.42
N ASN A 95 -10.57 4.57 -8.89
CA ASN A 95 -11.62 3.97 -9.69
C ASN A 95 -12.77 3.59 -8.76
N LYS A 96 -13.90 4.27 -8.87
CA LYS A 96 -15.06 4.14 -7.97
C LYS A 96 -15.53 2.72 -7.75
N VAL A 97 -15.55 1.88 -8.79
CA VAL A 97 -16.03 0.49 -8.68
C VAL A 97 -15.08 -0.35 -7.83
N TYR A 98 -13.77 -0.19 -8.05
CA TYR A 98 -12.77 -0.89 -7.23
C TYR A 98 -12.70 -0.33 -5.81
N GLU A 99 -12.89 0.99 -5.67
CA GLU A 99 -12.94 1.67 -4.38
C GLU A 99 -14.09 1.16 -3.51
N GLU A 100 -15.31 1.10 -4.05
CA GLU A 100 -16.48 0.57 -3.34
C GLU A 100 -16.27 -0.88 -2.89
N LYS A 101 -15.71 -1.74 -3.76
CA LYS A 101 -15.40 -3.12 -3.42
C LYS A 101 -14.36 -3.22 -2.30
N LEU A 102 -13.34 -2.37 -2.34
CA LEU A 102 -12.28 -2.34 -1.35
C LEU A 102 -12.78 -1.81 0.00
N LEU A 103 -13.61 -0.76 -0.01
CA LEU A 103 -14.26 -0.23 1.20
C LEU A 103 -15.18 -1.25 1.84
N GLN A 104 -15.96 -2.01 1.05
CA GLN A 104 -16.78 -3.09 1.60
C GLN A 104 -15.95 -4.16 2.32
N LEU A 105 -14.81 -4.55 1.74
CA LEU A 105 -13.88 -5.48 2.37
C LEU A 105 -13.22 -4.89 3.62
N LEU A 106 -12.87 -3.60 3.59
CA LEU A 106 -12.32 -2.89 4.75
C LEU A 106 -13.32 -2.83 5.90
N ASP A 107 -14.60 -2.58 5.62
CA ASP A 107 -15.65 -2.61 6.65
C ASP A 107 -15.74 -3.99 7.31
N ASP A 108 -15.69 -5.06 6.52
CA ASP A 108 -15.71 -6.43 7.05
C ASP A 108 -14.45 -6.74 7.89
N VAL A 109 -13.28 -6.28 7.47
CA VAL A 109 -12.03 -6.37 8.24
C VAL A 109 -12.15 -5.60 9.56
N CYS A 110 -12.64 -4.36 9.52
CA CYS A 110 -12.77 -3.49 10.68
C CYS A 110 -13.73 -4.03 11.74
N ARG A 111 -14.80 -4.75 11.34
CA ARG A 111 -15.67 -5.46 12.31
C ARG A 111 -14.95 -6.55 13.10
N GLY A 112 -13.87 -7.09 12.57
CA GLY A 112 -13.03 -8.10 13.23
C GLY A 112 -11.92 -7.52 14.11
N LEU A 113 -11.78 -6.19 14.19
CA LEU A 113 -10.73 -5.54 14.98
C LEU A 113 -11.20 -5.21 16.41
N PRO A 114 -10.27 -5.05 17.39
CA PRO A 114 -10.63 -4.78 18.78
C PRO A 114 -11.41 -3.48 18.99
N ASN A 115 -11.08 -2.44 18.21
CA ASN A 115 -11.75 -1.14 18.25
C ASN A 115 -12.14 -0.71 16.85
N THR A 116 -13.24 0.05 16.75
CA THR A 116 -13.69 0.65 15.49
C THR A 116 -12.66 1.66 14.98
N VAL A 117 -12.34 1.57 13.70
CA VAL A 117 -11.45 2.51 13.01
C VAL A 117 -12.26 3.25 11.95
N GLY A 118 -12.19 4.57 11.95
CA GLY A 118 -12.88 5.44 11.00
C GLY A 118 -12.02 6.63 10.61
N GLY A 119 -12.27 7.20 9.43
CA GLY A 119 -11.49 8.32 8.89
C GLY A 119 -11.20 8.19 7.39
N LYS A 120 -10.38 9.11 6.88
CA LYS A 120 -9.92 9.10 5.49
C LYS A 120 -8.53 8.47 5.40
N ILE A 121 -8.39 7.47 4.55
CA ILE A 121 -7.10 6.87 4.20
C ILE A 121 -6.52 7.64 3.01
N HIS A 122 -5.38 8.30 3.23
CA HIS A 122 -4.61 8.98 2.19
C HIS A 122 -3.42 8.10 1.79
N ILE A 123 -3.06 8.14 0.50
CA ILE A 123 -1.92 7.40 -0.05
C ILE A 123 -0.98 8.38 -0.76
N LEU A 124 0.29 8.36 -0.39
CA LEU A 124 1.38 9.02 -1.11
C LEU A 124 2.36 7.95 -1.61
N SER A 125 2.53 7.83 -2.91
CA SER A 125 3.33 6.77 -3.53
C SER A 125 4.54 7.35 -4.25
N GLU A 126 5.74 7.02 -3.79
CA GLU A 126 6.98 7.23 -4.56
C GLU A 126 7.11 6.19 -5.68
N VAL A 127 6.48 5.03 -5.50
CA VAL A 127 6.46 3.95 -6.49
C VAL A 127 5.55 4.35 -7.66
N PRO A 128 6.06 4.39 -8.91
CA PRO A 128 5.25 4.75 -10.07
C PRO A 128 4.08 3.79 -10.30
N ARG A 129 2.90 4.35 -10.57
CA ARG A 129 1.70 3.56 -10.86
C ARG A 129 1.85 2.76 -12.13
N GLY A 130 1.43 1.50 -12.09
CA GLY A 130 1.41 0.64 -13.28
C GLY A 130 2.80 0.20 -13.76
N ALA A 131 3.89 0.52 -13.07
CA ALA A 131 5.25 0.09 -13.41
C ALA A 131 5.53 -1.39 -13.10
N GLY A 132 4.59 -2.10 -12.47
CA GLY A 132 4.80 -3.49 -12.03
C GLY A 132 5.66 -3.64 -10.77
N LEU A 133 5.93 -2.53 -10.08
CA LEU A 133 6.80 -2.44 -8.90
C LEU A 133 6.04 -2.62 -7.56
N ASN A 134 5.00 -3.47 -7.58
CA ASN A 134 4.25 -3.87 -6.38
C ASN A 134 3.74 -2.71 -5.49
N GLN A 135 3.37 -1.59 -6.10
CA GLN A 135 2.80 -0.45 -5.39
C GLN A 135 1.54 -0.84 -4.58
N SER A 136 0.69 -1.70 -5.13
CA SER A 136 -0.53 -2.18 -4.46
C SER A 136 -0.26 -3.05 -3.25
N GLY A 137 0.76 -3.93 -3.32
CA GLY A 137 1.12 -4.78 -2.18
C GLY A 137 1.67 -3.93 -1.04
N ALA A 138 2.51 -2.94 -1.37
CA ALA A 138 3.02 -1.96 -0.42
C ALA A 138 1.90 -1.12 0.21
N SER A 139 0.98 -0.55 -0.59
CA SER A 139 -0.14 0.23 -0.06
C SER A 139 -1.03 -0.60 0.86
N ASN A 140 -1.38 -1.82 0.46
CA ASN A 140 -2.29 -2.66 1.23
C ASN A 140 -1.64 -3.20 2.51
N MET A 141 -0.32 -3.40 2.49
CA MET A 141 0.44 -3.67 3.71
C MET A 141 0.43 -2.46 4.66
N GLY A 142 0.67 -1.25 4.12
CA GLY A 142 0.57 -0.01 4.87
C GLY A 142 -0.82 0.18 5.52
N ILE A 143 -1.89 -0.04 4.75
CA ILE A 143 -3.29 -0.01 5.26
C ILE A 143 -3.48 -1.04 6.39
N SER A 144 -3.01 -2.27 6.20
CA SER A 144 -3.24 -3.34 7.20
C SER A 144 -2.51 -3.07 8.52
N VAL A 145 -1.28 -2.56 8.46
CA VAL A 145 -0.54 -2.14 9.67
C VAL A 145 -1.17 -0.91 10.30
N LEU A 146 -1.61 0.06 9.50
CA LEU A 146 -2.32 1.25 9.97
C LEU A 146 -3.58 0.86 10.75
N LEU A 147 -4.42 -0.03 10.21
CA LEU A 147 -5.61 -0.52 10.91
C LEU A 147 -5.28 -1.29 12.20
N ALA A 148 -4.20 -2.06 12.19
CA ALA A 148 -3.74 -2.78 13.38
C ALA A 148 -3.32 -1.82 14.51
N LEU A 149 -2.63 -0.73 14.17
CA LEU A 149 -2.24 0.31 15.11
C LEU A 149 -3.45 1.10 15.61
N GLU A 150 -4.31 1.57 14.70
CA GLU A 150 -5.48 2.39 15.05
C GLU A 150 -6.52 1.63 15.88
N SER A 151 -6.66 0.32 15.67
CA SER A 151 -7.54 -0.52 16.46
C SER A 151 -6.96 -0.96 17.80
N GLY A 152 -5.69 -0.67 18.09
CA GLY A 152 -4.99 -1.14 19.28
C GLY A 152 -4.68 -2.63 19.29
N MET A 153 -4.72 -3.31 18.13
CA MET A 153 -4.31 -4.71 18.00
C MET A 153 -2.79 -4.87 18.21
N THR A 154 -2.02 -3.84 17.90
CA THR A 154 -0.57 -3.80 18.05
C THR A 154 -0.10 -2.37 18.34
N ASP A 155 1.16 -2.23 18.74
CA ASP A 155 1.86 -0.96 18.82
C ASP A 155 3.07 -0.93 17.86
N ARG A 156 3.76 0.22 17.82
CA ARG A 156 4.96 0.44 17.00
C ARG A 156 6.10 -0.50 17.36
N GLU A 157 6.41 -0.64 18.65
CA GLU A 157 7.56 -1.41 19.12
C GLU A 157 7.42 -2.87 18.69
N HIS A 158 6.20 -3.40 18.76
CA HIS A 158 5.86 -4.73 18.27
C HIS A 158 6.06 -4.86 16.76
N ILE A 159 5.61 -3.90 15.95
CA ILE A 159 5.85 -3.89 14.49
C ILE A 159 7.35 -3.84 14.17
N GLU A 160 8.12 -2.94 14.78
CA GLU A 160 9.56 -2.82 14.54
C GLU A 160 10.33 -4.11 14.92
N LYS A 161 9.90 -4.75 16.01
CA LYS A 161 10.40 -6.07 16.39
C LYS A 161 10.06 -7.13 15.35
N GLN A 162 8.81 -7.18 14.86
CA GLN A 162 8.37 -8.16 13.86
C GLN A 162 9.16 -8.02 12.55
N VAL A 163 9.35 -6.79 12.05
CA VAL A 163 10.07 -6.49 10.80
C VAL A 163 11.50 -7.05 10.80
N SER A 164 12.15 -7.09 11.96
CA SER A 164 13.51 -7.59 12.17
C SER A 164 13.58 -9.06 12.65
N THR A 165 12.47 -9.63 13.12
CA THR A 165 12.39 -11.03 13.61
C THR A 165 12.69 -12.02 12.49
N LYS A 166 13.38 -13.13 12.80
CA LYS A 166 13.69 -14.19 11.82
C LYS A 166 12.41 -14.72 11.17
N THR A 167 12.45 -14.93 9.86
CA THR A 167 11.23 -15.29 9.11
C THR A 167 10.48 -16.55 9.62
N PRO A 168 11.14 -17.64 10.07
CA PRO A 168 10.43 -18.79 10.64
C PRO A 168 9.76 -18.51 11.99
N GLU A 169 10.23 -17.51 12.73
CA GLU A 169 9.65 -17.09 14.01
C GLU A 169 8.52 -16.09 13.76
N LEU A 170 8.72 -15.15 12.82
CA LEU A 170 7.73 -14.14 12.42
C LEU A 170 6.41 -14.79 11.95
N GLN A 171 6.48 -15.85 11.15
CA GLN A 171 5.29 -16.56 10.65
C GLN A 171 4.44 -17.22 11.75
N LYS A 172 4.99 -17.39 12.95
CA LYS A 172 4.27 -17.94 14.10
C LYS A 172 3.61 -16.85 14.94
N ASP A 173 3.90 -15.58 14.65
CA ASP A 173 3.31 -14.45 15.34
C ASP A 173 1.87 -14.22 14.82
N PRO A 174 0.84 -14.33 15.68
CA PRO A 174 -0.56 -14.22 15.27
C PRO A 174 -0.95 -12.80 14.83
N VAL A 175 -0.28 -11.77 15.35
CA VAL A 175 -0.52 -10.38 14.96
C VAL A 175 0.03 -10.14 13.56
N PHE A 176 1.26 -10.61 13.29
CA PHE A 176 1.83 -10.58 11.95
C PHE A 176 0.95 -11.34 10.96
N ASP A 177 0.55 -12.57 11.28
CA ASP A 177 -0.28 -13.40 10.39
C ASP A 177 -1.61 -12.69 10.06
N LYS A 178 -2.26 -12.06 11.05
CA LYS A 178 -3.49 -11.30 10.83
C LYS A 178 -3.28 -10.09 9.94
N ILE A 179 -2.21 -9.32 10.15
CA ILE A 179 -1.84 -8.16 9.32
C ILE A 179 -1.56 -8.61 7.89
N PHE A 180 -0.74 -9.66 7.72
CA PHE A 180 -0.36 -10.19 6.42
C PHE A 180 -1.57 -10.68 5.64
N ARG A 181 -2.42 -11.50 6.25
CA ARG A 181 -3.62 -12.02 5.58
C ARG A 181 -4.62 -10.92 5.24
N THR A 182 -4.76 -9.91 6.09
CA THR A 182 -5.57 -8.72 5.77
C THR A 182 -5.03 -8.03 4.51
N SER A 183 -3.71 -7.80 4.46
CA SER A 183 -3.06 -7.18 3.31
C SER A 183 -3.23 -8.01 2.03
N TRP A 184 -3.11 -9.33 2.14
CA TRP A 184 -3.29 -10.26 1.04
C TRP A 184 -4.73 -10.24 0.47
N LYS A 185 -5.74 -10.18 1.34
CA LYS A 185 -7.15 -10.01 0.92
C LYS A 185 -7.37 -8.72 0.15
N LEU A 186 -6.86 -7.60 0.68
CA LEU A 186 -6.95 -6.28 0.04
C LEU A 186 -6.23 -6.28 -1.32
N GLU A 187 -5.05 -6.90 -1.41
CA GLU A 187 -4.32 -7.06 -2.67
C GLU A 187 -5.11 -7.89 -3.68
N ALA A 188 -5.65 -9.04 -3.27
CA ALA A 188 -6.47 -9.87 -4.16
C ALA A 188 -7.70 -9.10 -4.66
N CYS A 189 -8.38 -8.34 -3.79
CA CYS A 189 -9.51 -7.49 -4.16
C CYS A 189 -9.13 -6.48 -5.26
N ALA A 190 -7.96 -5.84 -5.14
CA ALA A 190 -7.45 -4.87 -6.12
C ALA A 190 -7.03 -5.51 -7.46
N HIS A 191 -6.76 -6.81 -7.49
CA HIS A 191 -6.26 -7.54 -8.67
C HIS A 191 -7.26 -8.57 -9.21
N ALA A 192 -8.55 -8.19 -9.24
CA ALA A 192 -9.62 -9.04 -9.78
C ALA A 192 -9.72 -10.41 -9.08
N ASP A 193 -9.68 -10.38 -7.75
CA ASP A 193 -9.84 -11.52 -6.85
C ASP A 193 -8.69 -12.54 -6.91
N VAL A 194 -7.51 -12.10 -7.37
CA VAL A 194 -6.29 -12.90 -7.44
C VAL A 194 -5.13 -12.17 -6.80
N GLY A 195 -4.52 -12.79 -5.80
CA GLY A 195 -3.30 -12.30 -5.17
C GLY A 195 -2.39 -13.46 -4.83
N SER A 196 -1.09 -13.33 -5.12
CA SER A 196 -0.09 -14.33 -4.72
C SER A 196 0.32 -14.19 -3.25
N GLY A 197 0.24 -12.99 -2.67
CA GLY A 197 0.69 -12.70 -1.30
C GLY A 197 2.19 -12.38 -1.21
N GLY A 198 2.96 -12.65 -2.27
CA GLY A 198 4.40 -12.40 -2.24
C GLY A 198 4.74 -10.91 -2.12
N GLY A 199 4.02 -10.07 -2.86
CA GLY A 199 4.24 -8.62 -2.85
C GLY A 199 3.98 -8.01 -1.48
N THR A 200 2.86 -8.37 -0.84
CA THR A 200 2.50 -7.91 0.50
C THR A 200 3.47 -8.44 1.56
N TYR A 201 3.85 -9.72 1.51
CA TYR A 201 4.83 -10.31 2.43
C TYR A 201 6.19 -9.58 2.34
N ALA A 202 6.69 -9.37 1.12
CA ALA A 202 7.96 -8.70 0.90
C ALA A 202 7.95 -7.24 1.40
N ALA A 203 6.81 -6.55 1.30
CA ALA A 203 6.65 -5.20 1.81
C ALA A 203 6.76 -5.12 3.35
N PHE A 204 6.41 -6.18 4.07
CA PHE A 204 6.53 -6.19 5.54
C PHE A 204 7.97 -6.45 6.01
N VAL A 205 8.68 -7.37 5.37
CA VAL A 205 9.93 -7.94 5.90
C VAL A 205 11.16 -7.10 5.52
N ALA A 206 11.96 -6.71 6.52
CA ALA A 206 13.29 -6.11 6.27
C ALA A 206 14.27 -7.18 5.77
N SER A 207 15.04 -6.89 4.73
CA SER A 207 15.98 -7.79 4.08
C SER A 207 16.80 -6.96 3.09
N ALA A 208 18.13 -7.10 3.11
CA ALA A 208 19.02 -6.47 2.13
C ALA A 208 19.23 -7.32 0.87
N SER A 209 18.66 -8.52 0.86
CA SER A 209 18.67 -9.47 -0.25
C SER A 209 17.25 -9.87 -0.63
N PRO A 210 17.03 -10.50 -1.80
CA PRO A 210 15.71 -10.91 -2.21
C PRO A 210 15.01 -11.79 -1.17
N ILE A 211 13.69 -11.69 -1.15
CA ILE A 211 12.81 -12.48 -0.30
C ILE A 211 12.24 -13.61 -1.13
N LEU A 212 12.28 -14.81 -0.59
CA LEU A 212 11.61 -15.98 -1.14
C LEU A 212 10.20 -16.03 -0.58
N PHE A 213 9.21 -16.32 -1.39
CA PHE A 213 7.83 -16.51 -0.93
C PHE A 213 7.12 -17.58 -1.74
N TYR A 214 6.34 -18.42 -1.06
CA TYR A 214 5.39 -19.33 -1.69
C TYR A 214 4.08 -19.38 -0.90
N SER A 215 3.02 -19.74 -1.61
CA SER A 215 1.74 -20.13 -1.04
C SER A 215 1.41 -21.55 -1.46
N GLU A 216 0.46 -22.21 -0.78
CA GLU A 216 -0.06 -23.47 -1.28
C GLU A 216 -0.61 -23.32 -2.70
N ARG A 217 -0.64 -24.45 -3.41
CA ARG A 217 -1.14 -24.50 -4.77
C ARG A 217 -2.63 -24.22 -4.82
N ARG A 218 -3.02 -23.31 -5.71
CA ARG A 218 -4.41 -22.96 -6.00
C ARG A 218 -4.70 -23.07 -7.49
N GLN A 219 -5.87 -23.59 -7.84
CA GLN A 219 -6.19 -23.88 -9.24
C GLN A 219 -7.69 -23.99 -9.49
N GLY A 220 -8.14 -23.42 -10.62
CA GLY A 220 -9.49 -23.66 -11.16
C GLY A 220 -10.61 -23.08 -10.29
N THR A 221 -11.74 -23.78 -10.29
CA THR A 221 -12.82 -23.67 -9.29
C THR A 221 -12.45 -24.49 -8.05
N PHE A 222 -13.27 -24.48 -6.99
CA PHE A 222 -13.13 -25.41 -5.86
C PHE A 222 -12.83 -26.83 -6.37
N SER A 223 -11.61 -27.30 -6.13
CA SER A 223 -11.02 -28.41 -6.89
C SER A 223 -10.98 -29.68 -6.06
N GLU A 224 -11.27 -30.83 -6.69
CA GLU A 224 -11.01 -32.17 -6.14
C GLU A 224 -9.51 -32.57 -6.29
N HIS A 225 -8.63 -31.63 -6.66
CA HIS A 225 -7.22 -31.94 -6.88
C HIS A 225 -6.54 -32.28 -5.54
N PRO A 226 -5.76 -33.36 -5.44
CA PRO A 226 -5.21 -33.87 -4.17
C PRO A 226 -4.26 -32.89 -3.46
N TYR A 227 -3.81 -31.85 -4.16
CA TYR A 227 -2.86 -30.86 -3.65
C TYR A 227 -3.34 -29.41 -3.79
N ALA A 228 -4.59 -29.15 -4.18
CA ALA A 228 -5.11 -27.79 -4.31
C ALA A 228 -6.50 -27.67 -3.64
N ARG A 229 -6.53 -27.03 -2.48
CA ARG A 229 -7.76 -26.83 -1.69
C ARG A 229 -8.63 -25.70 -2.23
N TYR A 230 -8.02 -24.67 -2.81
CA TYR A 230 -8.69 -23.42 -3.17
C TYR A 230 -8.53 -23.05 -4.65
N PRO A 231 -9.50 -22.30 -5.20
CA PRO A 231 -9.39 -21.76 -6.56
C PRO A 231 -8.29 -20.69 -6.64
N SER A 232 -7.73 -20.49 -7.84
CA SER A 232 -6.73 -19.43 -8.06
C SER A 232 -7.34 -18.02 -8.03
N ASN A 233 -8.64 -17.90 -8.34
CA ASN A 233 -9.46 -16.71 -8.20
C ASN A 233 -10.54 -16.98 -7.15
N VAL A 234 -10.60 -16.15 -6.10
CA VAL A 234 -11.51 -16.37 -4.97
C VAL A 234 -12.90 -15.78 -5.18
N GLU A 235 -13.13 -14.99 -6.23
CA GLU A 235 -14.44 -14.41 -6.60
C GLU A 235 -15.20 -13.76 -5.42
N GLY A 236 -14.48 -13.03 -4.55
CA GLY A 236 -15.05 -12.37 -3.36
C GLY A 236 -15.03 -13.20 -2.07
N HIS A 237 -14.65 -14.48 -2.12
CA HIS A 237 -14.49 -15.35 -0.95
C HIS A 237 -13.15 -15.12 -0.24
N TYR A 238 -12.95 -13.89 0.26
CA TYR A 238 -11.67 -13.48 0.84
C TYR A 238 -11.33 -14.18 2.16
N GLU A 239 -12.31 -14.78 2.86
CA GLU A 239 -12.10 -15.63 4.03
C GLU A 239 -11.19 -16.84 3.75
N MET A 240 -11.08 -17.28 2.49
CA MET A 240 -10.16 -18.36 2.11
C MET A 240 -8.71 -18.03 2.45
N PHE A 241 -8.32 -16.76 2.31
CA PHE A 241 -6.98 -16.29 2.66
C PHE A 241 -6.66 -16.45 4.15
N ASP A 242 -7.64 -16.72 5.01
CA ASP A 242 -7.40 -17.03 6.43
C ASP A 242 -6.81 -18.42 6.66
N THR A 243 -6.89 -19.30 5.67
CA THR A 243 -6.54 -20.72 5.80
C THR A 243 -5.52 -21.20 4.77
N ILE A 244 -5.17 -20.33 3.82
CA ILE A 244 -4.13 -20.63 2.84
C ILE A 244 -2.78 -20.77 3.55
N GLU A 245 -2.12 -21.89 3.32
CA GLU A 245 -0.75 -22.11 3.80
C GLU A 245 0.22 -21.24 2.99
N TYR A 246 1.19 -20.65 3.67
CA TYR A 246 2.24 -19.86 3.05
C TYR A 246 3.54 -19.97 3.85
N ALA A 247 4.65 -19.70 3.19
CA ALA A 247 5.87 -19.31 3.88
C ALA A 247 6.71 -18.39 3.00
N GLY A 248 7.50 -17.56 3.65
CA GLY A 248 8.55 -16.76 3.02
C GLY A 248 9.82 -16.71 3.85
N TYR A 249 10.94 -16.45 3.19
CA TYR A 249 12.26 -16.49 3.83
C TYR A 249 13.13 -15.37 3.30
N ARG A 250 13.89 -14.74 4.20
CA ARG A 250 15.11 -14.04 3.79
C ARG A 250 16.13 -15.09 3.36
N LEU A 251 16.98 -14.80 2.37
CA LEU A 251 17.99 -15.77 1.93
C LEU A 251 18.89 -16.22 3.08
N LYS A 252 19.32 -15.29 3.94
CA LYS A 252 20.15 -15.62 5.11
C LYS A 252 19.45 -16.57 6.10
N ASP A 253 18.13 -16.44 6.27
CA ASP A 253 17.35 -17.26 7.18
C ASP A 253 17.19 -18.68 6.62
N LEU A 254 17.01 -18.82 5.29
CA LEU A 254 16.89 -20.11 4.62
C LEU A 254 18.23 -20.87 4.55
N PHE A 255 19.30 -20.18 4.16
CA PHE A 255 20.61 -20.81 3.91
C PHE A 255 21.53 -20.80 5.13
N GLY A 256 21.15 -20.13 6.23
CA GLY A 256 21.93 -20.08 7.47
C GLY A 256 23.21 -19.25 7.34
N TRP A 257 23.24 -18.25 6.47
CA TRP A 257 24.39 -17.37 6.30
C TRP A 257 24.59 -16.47 7.54
N ARG A 258 25.85 -16.20 7.88
CA ARG A 258 26.22 -15.43 9.09
C ARG A 258 25.92 -13.92 8.99
N GLY A 259 25.68 -13.41 7.79
CA GLY A 259 25.40 -12.01 7.52
C GLY A 259 24.51 -11.84 6.30
N GLU A 260 24.17 -10.59 5.99
CA GLU A 260 23.52 -10.28 4.71
C GLU A 260 24.49 -10.55 3.57
N PRO A 261 24.06 -11.26 2.51
CA PRO A 261 24.90 -11.48 1.35
C PRO A 261 25.15 -10.17 0.60
N VAL A 262 26.33 -10.06 -0.01
CA VAL A 262 26.61 -8.97 -0.96
C VAL A 262 25.86 -9.27 -2.25
N TRP A 263 25.08 -8.32 -2.74
CA TRP A 263 24.34 -8.46 -4.00
C TRP A 263 25.29 -8.30 -5.20
N PRO A 264 25.57 -9.37 -5.99
CA PRO A 264 26.61 -9.33 -7.03
C PRO A 264 26.08 -8.84 -8.39
N ILE A 265 24.96 -8.12 -8.38
CA ILE A 265 24.18 -7.78 -9.58
C ILE A 265 23.88 -6.29 -9.61
N ASP A 266 24.16 -5.64 -10.75
CA ASP A 266 23.58 -4.34 -11.07
C ASP A 266 22.35 -4.54 -11.97
N TYR A 267 21.27 -3.83 -11.65
CA TYR A 267 20.04 -3.90 -12.44
C TYR A 267 19.40 -2.53 -12.60
N GLY A 268 18.59 -2.39 -13.64
CA GLY A 268 17.82 -1.18 -13.87
C GLY A 268 16.47 -1.45 -14.51
N LEU A 269 15.64 -0.42 -14.46
CA LEU A 269 14.25 -0.44 -14.92
C LEU A 269 14.02 0.63 -15.98
N ILE A 270 13.30 0.25 -17.03
CA ILE A 270 12.89 1.13 -18.13
C ILE A 270 11.37 1.07 -18.22
N TYR A 271 10.68 2.16 -17.89
CA TYR A 271 9.24 2.22 -18.08
C TYR A 271 8.88 2.25 -19.56
N LEU A 272 7.96 1.38 -19.96
CA LEU A 272 7.56 1.20 -21.36
C LEU A 272 6.53 2.23 -21.83
N GLY A 273 6.05 3.11 -20.95
CA GLY A 273 5.07 4.15 -21.29
C GLY A 273 3.61 3.71 -21.18
N GLN A 274 3.34 2.47 -20.77
CA GLN A 274 2.00 1.92 -20.62
C GLN A 274 1.79 1.40 -19.19
N GLN A 275 0.62 1.64 -18.61
CA GLN A 275 0.29 1.15 -17.26
C GLN A 275 -0.07 -0.34 -17.27
N LYS A 276 0.40 -1.07 -16.26
CA LYS A 276 0.06 -2.46 -16.01
C LYS A 276 -1.31 -2.67 -15.38
N HIS A 277 -2.02 -3.68 -15.89
CA HIS A 277 -3.23 -4.25 -15.29
C HIS A 277 -3.09 -5.77 -15.06
N SER A 278 -2.79 -6.17 -13.81
CA SER A 278 -2.51 -7.58 -13.50
C SER A 278 -3.70 -8.54 -13.67
N GLY A 279 -4.93 -8.05 -13.50
CA GLY A 279 -6.14 -8.89 -13.64
C GLY A 279 -6.32 -9.46 -15.05
N ILE A 280 -5.68 -8.88 -16.07
CA ILE A 280 -5.81 -9.30 -17.47
C ILE A 280 -5.17 -10.68 -17.72
N PHE A 281 -4.23 -11.14 -16.89
CA PHE A 281 -3.50 -12.39 -17.14
C PHE A 281 -4.34 -13.67 -17.03
N LEU A 282 -5.43 -13.64 -16.26
CA LEU A 282 -6.23 -14.83 -16.00
C LEU A 282 -7.02 -15.29 -17.22
N GLY A 283 -7.47 -14.36 -18.06
CA GLY A 283 -8.22 -14.66 -19.28
C GLY A 283 -7.42 -15.57 -20.22
N PRO A 284 -6.23 -15.14 -20.68
CA PRO A 284 -5.34 -15.97 -21.49
C PRO A 284 -5.00 -17.33 -20.86
N MET A 285 -4.68 -17.37 -19.56
CA MET A 285 -4.35 -18.64 -18.89
C MET A 285 -5.53 -19.62 -18.92
N ARG A 286 -6.76 -19.15 -18.70
CA ARG A 286 -7.98 -19.97 -18.82
C ARG A 286 -8.18 -20.50 -20.25
N ILE A 287 -7.86 -19.69 -21.26
CA ILE A 287 -7.94 -20.10 -22.68
C ILE A 287 -6.89 -21.17 -23.00
N ILE A 288 -5.63 -20.94 -22.61
CA ILE A 288 -4.55 -21.90 -22.84
C ILE A 288 -4.81 -23.21 -22.10
N LYS A 289 -5.28 -23.16 -20.85
CA LYS A 289 -5.70 -24.37 -20.12
C LYS A 289 -6.75 -25.15 -20.90
N LYS A 290 -7.86 -24.50 -21.32
CA LYS A 290 -8.90 -25.15 -22.12
C LYS A 290 -8.36 -25.72 -23.44
N SER A 291 -7.41 -25.03 -24.06
CA SER A 291 -6.75 -25.50 -25.29
C SER A 291 -5.92 -26.77 -25.05
N LEU A 292 -5.18 -26.82 -23.93
CA LEU A 292 -4.39 -27.98 -23.53
C LEU A 292 -5.27 -29.16 -23.12
N ASP A 293 -6.37 -28.90 -22.40
CA ASP A 293 -7.37 -29.92 -22.04
C ASP A 293 -7.98 -30.54 -23.32
N ARG A 294 -8.37 -29.73 -24.32
CA ARG A 294 -8.86 -30.23 -25.62
C ARG A 294 -7.80 -31.01 -26.42
N LEU A 295 -6.54 -30.59 -26.34
CA LEU A 295 -5.44 -31.29 -27.01
C LEU A 295 -5.23 -32.67 -26.39
N GLU A 296 -5.37 -32.79 -25.08
CA GLU A 296 -5.36 -34.07 -24.38
C GLU A 296 -6.53 -34.96 -24.84
N ASP A 297 -7.75 -34.43 -24.84
CA ASP A 297 -8.93 -35.15 -25.35
C ASP A 297 -8.70 -35.64 -26.79
N PHE A 298 -8.15 -34.78 -27.65
CA PHE A 298 -7.81 -35.14 -29.04
C PHE A 298 -6.82 -36.31 -29.11
N VAL A 299 -5.73 -36.27 -28.35
CA VAL A 299 -4.72 -37.33 -28.34
C VAL A 299 -5.33 -38.64 -27.82
N VAL A 300 -6.12 -38.59 -26.74
CA VAL A 300 -6.76 -39.77 -26.15
C VAL A 300 -7.81 -40.38 -27.09
N GLU A 301 -8.62 -39.56 -27.76
CA GLU A 301 -9.71 -40.04 -28.62
C GLU A 301 -9.21 -40.51 -29.99
N HIS A 302 -8.35 -39.72 -30.63
CA HIS A 302 -8.00 -39.89 -32.04
C HIS A 302 -6.63 -40.53 -32.26
N MET A 303 -5.75 -40.56 -31.25
CA MET A 303 -4.42 -41.17 -31.36
C MET A 303 -4.29 -42.48 -30.56
N LYS A 304 -5.38 -43.03 -30.03
CA LYS A 304 -5.42 -44.33 -29.32
C LYS A 304 -5.09 -45.55 -30.19
N GLU A 305 -5.19 -45.42 -31.52
CA GLU A 305 -4.85 -46.46 -32.49
C GLU A 305 -3.42 -46.29 -33.05
N PHE A 306 -2.74 -45.20 -32.67
CA PHE A 306 -1.32 -44.97 -32.97
C PHE A 306 -0.33 -45.87 -32.17
N PRO A 307 -0.68 -46.50 -31.03
CA PRO A 307 0.09 -47.63 -30.49
C PRO A 307 0.14 -48.72 -31.55
N SER A 308 1.28 -48.82 -32.23
CA SER A 308 1.45 -49.81 -33.29
C SER A 308 1.29 -51.20 -32.68
N SER A 309 0.48 -52.03 -33.34
CA SER A 309 0.29 -53.47 -33.13
C SER A 309 1.59 -54.31 -33.22
N SER A 310 2.77 -53.71 -33.09
CA SER A 310 4.08 -54.35 -33.25
C SER A 310 5.26 -53.70 -32.49
N ARG A 311 5.07 -52.83 -31.47
CA ARG A 311 6.20 -52.27 -30.69
C ARG A 311 5.91 -52.29 -29.18
N ASP A 312 6.86 -52.79 -28.39
CA ASP A 312 6.86 -52.79 -26.92
C ASP A 312 6.96 -51.39 -26.28
N VAL A 313 6.95 -50.30 -27.08
CA VAL A 313 7.18 -48.94 -26.60
C VAL A 313 6.20 -47.98 -27.26
N ASP A 314 5.28 -47.44 -26.45
CA ASP A 314 4.37 -46.38 -26.86
C ASP A 314 5.14 -45.08 -27.20
N PRO A 315 4.66 -44.28 -28.17
CA PRO A 315 5.23 -42.95 -28.41
C PRO A 315 5.18 -42.08 -27.16
N ALA A 316 6.26 -41.32 -26.88
CA ALA A 316 6.36 -40.50 -25.68
C ALA A 316 5.19 -39.52 -25.49
N PHE A 317 4.65 -38.95 -26.58
CA PHE A 317 3.50 -38.05 -26.50
C PHE A 317 2.21 -38.75 -26.03
N TYR A 318 2.03 -40.02 -26.41
CA TYR A 318 0.90 -40.85 -26.03
C TYR A 318 1.05 -41.39 -24.60
N PHE A 319 2.26 -41.82 -24.23
CA PHE A 319 2.59 -42.16 -22.85
C PHE A 319 2.35 -40.96 -21.93
N MET A 320 2.73 -39.75 -22.36
CA MET A 320 2.44 -38.54 -21.61
C MET A 320 0.94 -38.42 -21.32
N THR A 321 0.05 -38.66 -22.28
CA THR A 321 -1.41 -38.58 -22.04
C THR A 321 -1.99 -39.72 -21.20
N GLN A 322 -1.35 -40.90 -21.15
CA GLN A 322 -1.90 -42.10 -20.50
C GLN A 322 -1.30 -42.41 -19.11
N ALA A 323 -0.02 -42.10 -18.89
CA ALA A 323 0.77 -42.74 -17.83
C ALA A 323 0.63 -42.15 -16.41
N ASN A 324 -0.10 -41.05 -16.23
CA ASN A 324 -0.09 -40.31 -14.96
C ASN A 324 -1.51 -39.99 -14.45
N ASN A 325 -2.39 -40.98 -14.31
CA ASN A 325 -3.74 -40.79 -13.72
C ASN A 325 -4.50 -39.58 -14.31
N HIS A 326 -4.41 -39.32 -15.63
CA HIS A 326 -5.02 -38.15 -16.28
C HIS A 326 -4.50 -36.77 -15.80
N ARG A 327 -3.24 -36.67 -15.34
CA ARG A 327 -2.59 -35.36 -15.14
C ARG A 327 -2.28 -34.74 -16.51
N GLY A 328 -3.21 -33.91 -16.97
CA GLY A 328 -3.23 -33.32 -18.30
C GLY A 328 -2.04 -32.46 -18.69
N PHE A 329 -1.99 -32.03 -19.94
CA PHE A 329 -0.88 -31.21 -20.45
C PHE A 329 -0.69 -29.93 -19.64
N TRP A 330 -1.77 -29.30 -19.18
CA TRP A 330 -1.72 -28.14 -18.28
C TRP A 330 -0.88 -28.40 -17.02
N GLU A 331 -1.10 -29.53 -16.36
CA GLU A 331 -0.40 -29.89 -15.13
C GLU A 331 1.11 -30.00 -15.34
N LYS A 332 1.52 -30.59 -16.46
CA LYS A 332 2.93 -30.74 -16.78
C LYS A 332 3.58 -29.40 -17.07
N SER A 333 2.88 -28.52 -17.78
CA SER A 333 3.38 -27.17 -18.06
C SER A 333 3.55 -26.36 -16.77
N ILE A 334 2.60 -26.45 -15.83
CA ILE A 334 2.73 -25.82 -14.50
C ILE A 334 3.87 -26.45 -13.71
N ASN A 335 3.97 -27.79 -13.65
CA ASN A 335 5.06 -28.45 -12.92
C ASN A 335 6.45 -28.08 -13.47
N PHE A 336 6.58 -27.89 -14.78
CA PHE A 336 7.82 -27.38 -15.36
C PHE A 336 8.15 -25.97 -14.85
N LEU A 337 7.16 -25.08 -14.76
CA LEU A 337 7.32 -23.75 -14.18
C LEU A 337 7.72 -23.81 -12.68
N LEU A 338 7.20 -24.78 -11.93
CA LEU A 338 7.59 -25.00 -10.53
C LEU A 338 9.05 -25.45 -10.42
N ILE A 339 9.50 -26.36 -11.29
CA ILE A 339 10.90 -26.80 -11.36
C ILE A 339 11.83 -25.63 -11.64
N LEU A 340 11.48 -24.76 -12.60
CA LEU A 340 12.26 -23.55 -12.89
C LEU A 340 12.32 -22.59 -11.70
N SER A 341 11.26 -22.50 -10.90
CA SER A 341 11.25 -21.67 -9.68
C SER A 341 12.25 -22.18 -8.64
N VAL A 342 12.34 -23.51 -8.47
CA VAL A 342 13.33 -24.13 -7.57
C VAL A 342 14.75 -23.96 -8.13
N LYS A 343 14.95 -24.16 -9.44
CA LYS A 343 16.23 -23.93 -10.09
C LYS A 343 16.71 -22.48 -9.93
N ALA A 344 15.82 -21.51 -10.02
CA ALA A 344 16.17 -20.09 -9.83
C ALA A 344 16.73 -19.83 -8.42
N ILE A 345 16.25 -20.54 -7.39
CA ILE A 345 16.77 -20.43 -6.01
C ILE A 345 18.14 -21.07 -5.90
N ASP A 346 18.34 -22.24 -6.51
CA ASP A 346 19.64 -22.92 -6.54
C ASP A 346 20.70 -22.04 -7.23
N ASP A 347 20.37 -21.49 -8.40
CA ASP A 347 21.28 -20.61 -9.14
C ASP A 347 21.51 -19.30 -8.40
N LEU A 348 20.48 -18.72 -7.77
CA LEU A 348 20.63 -17.54 -6.92
C LEU A 348 21.57 -17.81 -5.73
N LYS A 349 21.44 -18.97 -5.10
CA LYS A 349 22.33 -19.39 -4.01
C LYS A 349 23.78 -19.46 -4.50
N LYS A 350 24.04 -20.13 -5.63
CA LYS A 350 25.38 -20.20 -6.24
C LYS A 350 25.93 -18.82 -6.58
N LEU A 351 25.08 -17.94 -7.12
CA LEU A 351 25.45 -16.58 -7.47
C LEU A 351 25.87 -15.78 -6.25
N VAL A 352 25.10 -15.87 -5.16
CA VAL A 352 25.43 -15.19 -3.91
C VAL A 352 26.69 -15.78 -3.25
N GLU A 353 26.87 -17.10 -3.27
CA GLU A 353 28.02 -17.76 -2.63
C GLU A 353 29.34 -17.57 -3.42
N ASN A 354 29.26 -17.53 -4.76
CA ASN A 354 30.44 -17.53 -5.63
C ASN A 354 30.73 -16.17 -6.29
N GLY A 355 29.71 -15.35 -6.53
CA GLY A 355 29.84 -14.05 -7.20
C GLY A 355 30.40 -14.11 -8.63
N THR A 356 30.37 -15.28 -9.29
CA THR A 356 30.98 -15.46 -10.61
C THR A 356 30.04 -15.02 -11.73
N ALA A 357 30.61 -14.56 -12.84
CA ALA A 357 29.86 -14.24 -14.06
C ALA A 357 29.08 -15.46 -14.59
N GLU A 358 29.62 -16.67 -14.39
CA GLU A 358 28.98 -17.92 -14.80
C GLU A 358 27.73 -18.24 -13.95
N ALA A 359 27.82 -18.08 -12.63
CA ALA A 359 26.65 -18.22 -11.76
C ALA A 359 25.59 -17.13 -12.02
N LEU A 360 26.02 -15.93 -12.40
CA LEU A 360 25.10 -14.88 -12.86
C LEU A 360 24.37 -15.36 -14.12
N ASN A 361 25.10 -15.82 -15.13
CA ASN A 361 24.50 -16.32 -16.38
C ASN A 361 23.51 -17.46 -16.11
N GLU A 362 23.86 -18.43 -15.26
CA GLU A 362 22.94 -19.53 -14.90
C GLU A 362 21.63 -19.00 -14.30
N PHE A 363 21.71 -18.04 -13.37
CA PHE A 363 20.53 -17.43 -12.77
C PHE A 363 19.70 -16.65 -13.80
N VAL A 364 20.35 -15.82 -14.62
CA VAL A 364 19.70 -15.05 -15.70
C VAL A 364 18.99 -15.97 -16.68
N ASP A 365 19.66 -17.03 -17.14
CA ASP A 365 19.12 -17.96 -18.13
C ASP A 365 17.91 -18.71 -17.57
N THR A 366 17.94 -19.08 -16.29
CA THR A 366 16.79 -19.69 -15.62
C THR A 366 15.60 -18.71 -15.54
N VAL A 367 15.84 -17.44 -15.22
CA VAL A 367 14.80 -16.42 -15.16
C VAL A 367 14.20 -16.14 -16.55
N ASP A 368 15.03 -15.99 -17.60
CA ASP A 368 14.51 -15.77 -18.95
C ASP A 368 13.79 -17.01 -19.49
N LEU A 369 14.28 -18.23 -19.20
CA LEU A 369 13.56 -19.46 -19.55
C LEU A 369 12.19 -19.51 -18.88
N GLN A 370 12.10 -19.11 -17.61
CA GLN A 370 10.84 -19.02 -16.90
C GLN A 370 9.89 -18.02 -17.55
N GLU A 371 10.40 -16.85 -17.94
CA GLU A 371 9.64 -15.82 -18.64
C GLU A 371 9.16 -16.31 -20.03
N GLN A 372 9.98 -17.08 -20.76
CA GLN A 372 9.57 -17.69 -22.03
C GLN A 372 8.42 -18.69 -21.84
N VAL A 373 8.46 -19.49 -20.78
CA VAL A 373 7.37 -20.40 -20.41
C VAL A 373 6.12 -19.61 -20.00
N MET A 374 6.27 -18.51 -19.26
CA MET A 374 5.15 -17.64 -18.89
C MET A 374 4.48 -17.02 -20.12
N LYS A 375 5.27 -16.56 -21.10
CA LYS A 375 4.76 -16.05 -22.37
C LYS A 375 3.91 -17.05 -23.12
N PHE A 376 4.20 -18.35 -23.03
CA PHE A 376 3.36 -19.39 -23.60
C PHE A 376 1.95 -19.39 -22.98
N PHE A 377 1.83 -19.26 -21.66
CA PHE A 377 0.53 -19.21 -20.98
C PHE A 377 -0.28 -17.95 -21.25
N THR A 378 0.38 -16.93 -21.77
CA THR A 378 -0.24 -15.64 -22.02
C THR A 378 -0.35 -15.29 -23.52
N LYS A 379 0.06 -16.19 -24.42
CA LYS A 379 0.14 -15.95 -25.87
C LYS A 379 -1.27 -15.91 -26.50
N GLY A 380 -1.94 -14.76 -26.39
CA GLY A 380 -3.27 -14.57 -26.97
C GLY A 380 -3.67 -13.13 -27.29
N ILE A 381 -2.86 -12.11 -26.97
CA ILE A 381 -3.28 -10.68 -27.06
C ILE A 381 -2.16 -9.73 -27.56
N THR A 382 -1.07 -10.20 -28.16
CA THR A 382 -0.02 -9.25 -28.63
C THR A 382 -0.43 -8.57 -29.93
N GLN A 383 -0.54 -7.23 -29.92
CA GLN A 383 -0.55 -6.42 -31.14
C GLN A 383 0.86 -6.48 -31.80
N SER A 384 0.92 -6.46 -33.14
CA SER A 384 2.16 -6.64 -33.91
C SER A 384 3.25 -5.62 -33.61
N ASP A 385 2.87 -4.40 -33.23
CA ASP A 385 3.77 -3.25 -33.18
C ASP A 385 4.61 -3.22 -31.89
N GLU A 386 4.06 -3.71 -30.78
CA GLU A 386 4.78 -3.85 -29.51
C GLU A 386 5.89 -4.89 -29.63
N VAL A 387 5.63 -6.02 -30.30
CA VAL A 387 6.64 -7.07 -30.53
C VAL A 387 7.87 -6.49 -31.20
N GLY A 388 7.69 -5.57 -32.16
CA GLY A 388 8.79 -4.88 -32.85
C GLY A 388 9.56 -3.89 -31.96
N PHE A 389 8.88 -3.17 -31.07
CA PHE A 389 9.54 -2.25 -30.11
C PHE A 389 10.43 -3.03 -29.14
N LEU A 390 9.93 -4.15 -28.64
CA LEU A 390 10.58 -4.95 -27.61
C LEU A 390 11.70 -5.81 -28.17
N SER A 391 11.51 -6.34 -29.39
CA SER A 391 12.58 -7.04 -30.09
C SER A 391 13.75 -6.11 -30.35
N ARG A 392 13.52 -4.81 -30.61
CA ARG A 392 14.59 -3.81 -30.74
C ARG A 392 15.33 -3.58 -29.43
N ILE A 393 14.63 -3.46 -28.29
CA ILE A 393 15.32 -3.32 -27.00
C ILE A 393 16.14 -4.58 -26.66
N ARG A 394 15.56 -5.77 -26.86
CA ARG A 394 16.27 -7.05 -26.65
C ARG A 394 17.46 -7.22 -27.59
N ASP A 395 17.33 -6.83 -28.86
CA ASP A 395 18.42 -6.82 -29.84
C ASP A 395 19.53 -5.87 -29.39
N ILE A 396 19.18 -4.66 -28.92
CA ILE A 396 20.17 -3.75 -28.37
C ILE A 396 20.88 -4.39 -27.19
N ILE A 397 20.14 -4.94 -26.22
CA ILE A 397 20.75 -5.52 -25.02
C ILE A 397 21.60 -6.76 -25.35
N SER A 398 21.16 -7.60 -26.29
CA SER A 398 21.79 -8.91 -26.53
C SER A 398 22.89 -8.86 -27.60
N ASN A 399 22.77 -7.96 -28.59
CA ASN A 399 23.62 -7.97 -29.79
C ASN A 399 24.41 -6.67 -30.00
N LYS A 400 23.99 -5.53 -29.42
CA LYS A 400 24.64 -4.22 -29.66
C LYS A 400 25.27 -3.60 -28.42
N ALA A 401 24.70 -3.87 -27.24
CA ALA A 401 25.31 -3.57 -25.97
C ALA A 401 26.45 -4.57 -25.75
N THR A 402 27.54 -4.05 -25.24
CA THR A 402 28.82 -4.71 -24.98
C THR A 402 28.65 -6.09 -24.29
N ASN A 403 29.63 -6.99 -24.50
CA ASN A 403 29.68 -8.33 -23.91
C ASN A 403 29.53 -8.27 -22.38
N GLY A 404 28.31 -8.42 -21.86
CA GLY A 404 28.04 -8.35 -20.42
C GLY A 404 26.62 -7.91 -20.04
N LEU A 405 25.91 -7.19 -20.92
CA LEU A 405 24.51 -6.84 -20.67
C LEU A 405 23.56 -7.99 -21.03
N ARG A 406 22.57 -8.25 -20.17
CA ARG A 406 21.50 -9.22 -20.42
C ARG A 406 20.14 -8.61 -20.11
N SER A 407 19.16 -8.89 -20.97
CA SER A 407 17.76 -8.51 -20.75
C SER A 407 17.12 -9.63 -19.97
N ILE A 408 16.58 -9.34 -18.79
CA ILE A 408 16.17 -10.42 -17.88
C ILE A 408 14.66 -10.59 -17.83
N LYS A 409 13.86 -9.52 -17.87
CA LYS A 409 12.42 -9.73 -17.69
C LYS A 409 11.56 -8.50 -18.01
N PHE A 410 10.31 -8.73 -18.38
CA PHE A 410 9.28 -7.70 -18.32
C PHE A 410 8.61 -7.73 -16.94
N LEU A 411 8.27 -6.56 -16.41
CA LEU A 411 7.55 -6.36 -15.15
C LEU A 411 6.27 -5.60 -15.49
N PRO A 412 5.21 -6.29 -15.98
CA PRO A 412 4.83 -7.69 -15.78
C PRO A 412 5.42 -8.71 -16.77
N ASP A 413 5.18 -10.00 -16.49
CA ASP A 413 5.48 -11.19 -17.32
C ASP A 413 4.89 -11.18 -18.77
N ARG A 414 4.46 -10.01 -19.28
CA ARG A 414 4.16 -9.72 -20.69
C ARG A 414 4.48 -8.28 -21.04
N ALA A 415 4.78 -8.06 -22.30
CA ALA A 415 5.15 -6.75 -22.78
C ALA A 415 4.00 -5.91 -23.40
N ASP A 416 2.84 -6.52 -23.65
CA ASP A 416 1.58 -5.85 -24.00
C ASP A 416 0.76 -5.43 -22.77
N ALA A 417 1.25 -5.77 -21.58
CA ALA A 417 0.65 -5.41 -20.31
C ALA A 417 1.36 -4.21 -19.66
N GLY A 418 2.10 -3.42 -20.44
CA GLY A 418 2.81 -2.22 -19.97
C GLY A 418 3.88 -2.50 -18.92
N GLY A 419 4.11 -1.55 -18.01
CA GLY A 419 5.05 -1.65 -16.90
C GLY A 419 6.51 -1.37 -17.26
N ASP A 420 7.41 -1.94 -16.46
CA ASP A 420 8.86 -1.74 -16.57
C ASP A 420 9.53 -2.93 -17.26
N LEU A 421 10.60 -2.66 -17.99
CA LEU A 421 11.56 -3.67 -18.42
C LEU A 421 12.75 -3.71 -17.47
N LEU A 422 13.06 -4.91 -16.97
CA LEU A 422 14.23 -5.20 -16.16
C LEU A 422 15.42 -5.61 -17.05
N PHE A 423 16.53 -4.90 -16.89
CA PHE A 423 17.83 -5.25 -17.47
C PHE A 423 18.87 -5.41 -16.36
N VAL A 424 19.89 -6.23 -16.63
CA VAL A 424 20.87 -6.63 -15.64
C VAL A 424 22.25 -6.77 -16.23
N ALA A 425 23.26 -6.49 -15.41
CA ALA A 425 24.65 -6.73 -15.70
C ALA A 425 25.39 -7.22 -14.45
N PRO A 426 26.61 -7.76 -14.63
CA PRO A 426 27.54 -7.92 -13.51
C PRO A 426 27.73 -6.59 -12.76
N GLN A 427 27.93 -6.67 -11.45
CA GLN A 427 28.19 -5.49 -10.63
C GLN A 427 29.36 -4.65 -11.19
N GLY A 428 29.18 -3.34 -11.26
CA GLY A 428 30.14 -2.37 -11.77
C GLY A 428 30.11 -2.19 -13.29
N TYR A 429 29.62 -3.18 -14.04
CA TYR A 429 29.65 -3.14 -15.50
C TYR A 429 28.89 -1.96 -16.08
N LEU A 430 27.67 -1.72 -15.60
CA LEU A 430 26.82 -0.66 -16.13
C LEU A 430 27.36 0.74 -15.81
N GLN A 431 28.20 0.90 -14.80
CA GLN A 431 28.75 2.20 -14.43
C GLN A 431 29.59 2.81 -15.56
N ASP A 432 30.33 1.96 -16.29
CA ASP A 432 31.20 2.38 -17.38
C ASP A 432 30.47 2.47 -18.73
N HIS A 433 29.31 1.80 -18.87
CA HIS A 433 28.63 1.62 -20.16
C HIS A 433 27.23 2.27 -20.25
N ILE A 434 26.73 2.88 -19.18
CA ILE A 434 25.35 3.39 -19.12
C ILE A 434 25.05 4.49 -20.15
N GLU A 435 26.01 5.38 -20.43
CA GLU A 435 25.80 6.49 -21.37
C GLU A 435 25.69 5.98 -22.82
N GLU A 436 26.52 5.01 -23.19
CA GLU A 436 26.45 4.31 -24.47
C GLU A 436 25.11 3.58 -24.59
N PHE A 437 24.71 2.84 -23.55
CA PHE A 437 23.44 2.12 -23.53
C PHE A 437 22.23 3.06 -23.68
N GLN A 438 22.20 4.18 -22.97
CA GLN A 438 21.16 5.20 -23.11
C GLN A 438 21.14 5.80 -24.53
N THR A 439 22.30 6.02 -25.13
CA THR A 439 22.41 6.54 -26.50
C THR A 439 21.86 5.54 -27.51
N LEU A 440 22.17 4.25 -27.35
CA LEU A 440 21.63 3.18 -28.20
C LEU A 440 20.11 3.08 -28.07
N LEU A 441 19.57 3.10 -26.85
CA LEU A 441 18.13 3.09 -26.62
C LEU A 441 17.45 4.30 -27.30
N ARG A 442 17.98 5.51 -27.12
CA ARG A 442 17.39 6.71 -27.73
C ARG A 442 17.44 6.72 -29.25
N THR A 443 18.52 6.17 -29.82
CA THR A 443 18.75 6.15 -31.27
C THR A 443 17.90 5.10 -31.97
N HIS A 444 17.76 3.91 -31.38
CA HIS A 444 17.16 2.75 -32.05
C HIS A 444 15.76 2.39 -31.56
N VAL A 445 15.32 2.92 -30.41
CA VAL A 445 14.03 2.58 -29.81
C VAL A 445 13.10 3.78 -29.80
N SER A 446 13.46 4.83 -29.07
CA SER A 446 12.68 6.06 -29.00
C SER A 446 13.51 7.18 -28.36
N PRO A 447 13.53 8.41 -28.90
CA PRO A 447 14.26 9.53 -28.30
C PRO A 447 13.73 9.91 -26.90
N LEU A 448 12.52 9.47 -26.55
CA LEU A 448 11.88 9.73 -25.25
C LEU A 448 12.15 8.65 -24.20
N ILE A 449 12.81 7.53 -24.57
CA ILE A 449 13.08 6.44 -23.64
C ILE A 449 14.03 6.89 -22.52
N ARG A 450 13.74 6.45 -21.31
CA ARG A 450 14.52 6.78 -20.10
C ARG A 450 14.69 5.55 -19.24
N ILE A 451 15.81 5.52 -18.52
CA ILE A 451 16.07 4.54 -17.48
C ILE A 451 15.57 5.17 -16.18
N ASP A 452 14.49 4.61 -15.65
CA ASP A 452 13.81 5.16 -14.49
C ASP A 452 14.52 4.75 -13.21
N TYR A 453 15.12 3.57 -13.13
CA TYR A 453 15.84 3.13 -11.94
C TYR A 453 17.14 2.40 -12.29
N MET A 454 18.17 2.57 -11.46
CA MET A 454 19.48 1.92 -11.54
C MET A 454 19.99 1.60 -10.14
N SER A 455 20.20 0.33 -9.82
CA SER A 455 20.49 -0.14 -8.45
C SER A 455 21.74 0.48 -7.83
N TRP A 456 22.78 0.77 -8.61
CA TRP A 456 24.03 1.35 -8.13
C TRP A 456 23.98 2.89 -7.94
N ILE A 457 23.00 3.58 -8.53
CA ILE A 457 22.80 5.03 -8.37
C ILE A 457 21.69 5.31 -7.35
N ASP A 458 20.61 4.55 -7.44
CA ASP A 458 19.40 4.78 -6.64
C ASP A 458 19.44 4.02 -5.31
N GLY A 459 20.27 2.98 -5.20
CA GLY A 459 20.38 2.13 -4.02
C GLY A 459 19.35 0.99 -4.01
N ILE A 460 19.41 0.16 -2.98
CA ILE A 460 18.51 -0.98 -2.76
C ILE A 460 17.81 -0.79 -1.41
N GLU A 461 16.53 -1.10 -1.34
CA GLU A 461 15.79 -1.05 -0.08
C GLU A 461 16.10 -2.24 0.80
N THR A 462 16.45 -1.97 2.05
CA THR A 462 16.75 -3.00 3.04
C THR A 462 15.69 -3.10 4.13
N GLY A 463 14.91 -2.04 4.36
CA GLY A 463 13.85 -1.96 5.35
C GLY A 463 12.58 -2.70 4.92
N GLY A 464 11.68 -2.91 5.88
CA GLY A 464 10.34 -3.43 5.66
C GLY A 464 9.30 -2.31 5.82
N VAL A 465 8.13 -2.66 6.34
CA VAL A 465 7.14 -1.68 6.76
C VAL A 465 7.71 -0.82 7.91
N HIS A 466 7.37 0.46 7.94
CA HIS A 466 7.82 1.40 8.97
C HIS A 466 6.66 2.27 9.43
N VAL A 467 6.54 2.46 10.74
CA VAL A 467 5.61 3.45 11.31
C VAL A 467 6.34 4.79 11.31
N GLU A 468 5.95 5.71 10.45
CA GLU A 468 6.61 7.01 10.28
C GLU A 468 6.13 8.03 11.32
N GLN A 469 4.83 7.98 11.64
CA GLN A 469 4.17 8.92 12.54
C GLN A 469 3.05 8.23 13.30
N ASN A 470 2.90 8.57 14.58
CA ASN A 470 1.74 8.25 15.40
C ASN A 470 1.61 9.32 16.49
N LEU A 471 0.73 10.30 16.27
CA LEU A 471 0.59 11.45 17.15
C LEU A 471 0.11 11.05 18.56
N THR A 472 -0.74 10.03 18.67
CA THR A 472 -1.22 9.52 19.97
C THR A 472 -0.07 8.98 20.82
N MET A 473 0.92 8.38 20.17
CA MET A 473 2.13 7.83 20.81
C MET A 473 3.29 8.84 20.85
N LYS A 474 3.03 10.12 20.53
CA LYS A 474 4.05 11.19 20.46
C LYS A 474 5.22 10.87 19.52
N GLN A 475 4.92 10.15 18.46
CA GLN A 475 5.85 9.93 17.37
C GLN A 475 5.53 10.90 16.25
N PHE A 476 6.49 11.77 15.95
CA PHE A 476 6.39 12.79 14.93
C PHE A 476 7.30 12.42 13.75
N SER A 477 6.83 12.68 12.54
CA SER A 477 7.70 12.67 11.38
C SER A 477 8.60 13.91 11.36
N ASP A 478 9.69 13.85 10.62
CA ASP A 478 10.58 15.01 10.39
C ASP A 478 9.90 16.14 9.59
N PHE A 479 8.69 15.91 9.07
CA PHE A 479 7.94 16.86 8.25
C PHE A 479 6.97 17.75 9.02
N ILE A 480 6.72 17.43 10.30
CA ILE A 480 5.79 18.20 11.14
C ILE A 480 6.48 18.73 12.39
N SER A 481 5.91 19.80 12.95
CA SER A 481 6.39 20.31 14.23
C SER A 481 6.17 19.29 15.35
N HIS A 482 7.11 19.24 16.29
CA HIS A 482 6.91 18.46 17.51
C HIS A 482 5.79 19.09 18.33
N GLY A 483 4.89 18.22 18.79
CA GLY A 483 3.79 18.58 19.67
C GLY A 483 2.45 18.22 19.07
N THR A 484 1.50 17.96 19.94
CA THR A 484 0.13 17.58 19.55
C THR A 484 -0.89 18.48 20.23
N LEU A 485 -2.02 18.63 19.56
CA LEU A 485 -3.17 19.39 20.06
C LEU A 485 -4.34 18.44 20.19
N HIS A 486 -4.86 18.30 21.41
CA HIS A 486 -6.02 17.47 21.71
C HIS A 486 -7.27 18.32 21.69
N VAL A 487 -8.18 18.01 20.78
CA VAL A 487 -9.41 18.77 20.58
C VAL A 487 -10.61 17.84 20.74
N ALA A 488 -11.50 18.16 21.67
CA ALA A 488 -12.82 17.55 21.74
C ALA A 488 -13.76 18.31 20.79
N GLU A 489 -14.36 17.60 19.84
CA GLU A 489 -15.25 18.19 18.84
C GLU A 489 -16.67 17.65 18.97
N TRP A 490 -17.63 18.57 18.99
CA TRP A 490 -19.07 18.29 18.94
C TRP A 490 -19.60 18.68 17.56
N LYS A 491 -20.29 17.75 16.91
CA LYS A 491 -20.94 17.97 15.62
C LYS A 491 -22.26 17.22 15.62
N SER A 492 -23.38 17.93 15.50
CA SER A 492 -24.72 17.33 15.61
C SER A 492 -24.96 16.60 16.95
N GLU A 493 -26.01 15.79 17.06
CA GLU A 493 -26.50 15.20 18.31
C GLU A 493 -25.59 14.14 18.99
N SER A 494 -24.32 14.05 18.61
CA SER A 494 -23.40 13.01 19.08
C SER A 494 -22.59 13.42 20.32
N LEU A 495 -22.06 12.42 21.02
CA LEU A 495 -21.00 12.59 22.02
C LEU A 495 -19.76 13.28 21.41
N PRO A 496 -18.92 13.95 22.23
CA PRO A 496 -17.67 14.53 21.74
C PRO A 496 -16.77 13.48 21.12
N THR A 497 -16.19 13.83 19.97
CA THR A 497 -15.09 13.09 19.38
C THR A 497 -13.77 13.74 19.77
N HIS A 498 -12.90 13.01 20.46
CA HIS A 498 -11.56 13.49 20.80
C HIS A 498 -10.61 13.23 19.63
N ARG A 499 -9.96 14.29 19.14
CA ARG A 499 -8.98 14.26 18.06
C ARG A 499 -7.62 14.73 18.52
N VAL A 500 -6.60 14.17 17.87
CA VAL A 500 -5.20 14.58 18.01
C VAL A 500 -4.77 15.17 16.68
N TYR A 501 -4.42 16.45 16.70
CA TYR A 501 -3.92 17.17 15.54
C TYR A 501 -2.41 17.41 15.65
N SER A 502 -1.73 17.42 14.49
CA SER A 502 -0.47 18.14 14.36
C SER A 502 -0.72 19.64 14.53
N VAL A 503 0.32 20.41 14.82
CA VAL A 503 0.20 21.87 14.94
C VAL A 503 -0.31 22.47 13.62
N GLU A 504 0.24 22.01 12.50
CA GLU A 504 -0.09 22.49 11.16
C GLU A 504 -1.55 22.17 10.79
N ALA A 505 -2.01 20.93 11.00
CA ALA A 505 -3.39 20.57 10.68
C ALA A 505 -4.41 21.26 11.59
N PHE A 506 -4.07 21.53 12.85
CA PHE A 506 -4.95 22.30 13.72
C PHE A 506 -5.12 23.75 13.24
N GLU A 507 -4.05 24.38 12.75
CA GLU A 507 -4.09 25.75 12.24
C GLU A 507 -5.01 25.90 11.03
N GLU A 508 -5.10 24.87 10.19
CA GLU A 508 -6.07 24.81 9.08
C GLU A 508 -7.48 24.45 9.59
N SER A 509 -7.60 23.41 10.41
CA SER A 509 -8.88 22.90 10.91
C SER A 509 -9.66 23.94 11.73
N LYS A 510 -8.99 24.75 12.56
CA LYS A 510 -9.66 25.78 13.38
C LYS A 510 -10.41 26.84 12.55
N MET A 511 -10.05 27.01 11.28
CA MET A 511 -10.75 27.93 10.36
C MET A 511 -12.10 27.38 9.90
N HIS A 512 -12.32 26.06 10.04
CA HIS A 512 -13.55 25.36 9.68
C HIS A 512 -14.46 25.07 10.87
N MET A 513 -14.02 25.35 12.10
CA MET A 513 -14.85 25.24 13.29
C MET A 513 -15.73 26.49 13.44
N ASP A 514 -17.04 26.30 13.60
CA ASP A 514 -17.95 27.43 13.82
C ASP A 514 -17.61 28.16 15.13
N LEU A 515 -17.30 27.41 16.18
CA LEU A 515 -16.87 27.91 17.49
C LEU A 515 -15.74 27.04 18.05
N LEU A 516 -14.65 27.65 18.50
CA LEU A 516 -13.56 26.97 19.17
C LEU A 516 -13.32 27.62 20.54
N LEU A 517 -13.31 26.79 21.58
CA LEU A 517 -13.01 27.15 22.96
C LEU A 517 -11.57 26.72 23.26
N ASP A 518 -10.65 27.69 23.27
CA ASP A 518 -9.24 27.46 23.58
C ASP A 518 -9.05 27.56 25.09
N GLU A 519 -9.01 26.40 25.77
CA GLU A 519 -8.86 26.33 27.23
C GLU A 519 -7.47 26.75 27.68
N LEU A 520 -6.45 26.53 26.85
CA LEU A 520 -5.05 26.78 27.17
C LEU A 520 -4.74 28.27 27.19
N GLU A 521 -5.23 28.98 26.17
CA GLU A 521 -5.00 30.42 25.99
C GLU A 521 -6.17 31.27 26.50
N HIS A 522 -7.25 30.63 26.96
CA HIS A 522 -8.51 31.25 27.35
C HIS A 522 -9.11 32.15 26.26
N LYS A 523 -9.06 31.69 25.01
CA LYS A 523 -9.57 32.41 23.83
C LYS A 523 -10.81 31.71 23.28
N ILE A 524 -11.72 32.50 22.73
CA ILE A 524 -12.87 31.97 21.98
C ILE A 524 -12.68 32.40 20.54
N LEU A 525 -12.66 31.45 19.62
CA LEU A 525 -12.55 31.71 18.20
C LEU A 525 -13.87 31.38 17.53
N VAL A 526 -14.31 32.23 16.61
CA VAL A 526 -15.50 32.00 15.77
C VAL A 526 -15.04 31.97 14.33
N ASN A 527 -15.17 30.83 13.65
CA ASN A 527 -14.67 30.62 12.29
C ASN A 527 -13.18 31.01 12.16
N GLY A 528 -12.35 30.53 13.10
CA GLY A 528 -10.93 30.84 13.21
C GLY A 528 -10.58 32.26 13.70
N ARG A 529 -11.55 33.15 13.91
CA ARG A 529 -11.29 34.54 14.33
C ARG A 529 -11.40 34.69 15.86
N PRO A 530 -10.36 35.15 16.57
CA PRO A 530 -10.43 35.33 18.02
C PRO A 530 -11.37 36.47 18.40
N LEU A 531 -12.27 36.22 19.34
CA LEU A 531 -13.08 37.24 20.00
C LEU A 531 -12.23 38.05 20.96
N THR A 532 -12.46 39.36 21.00
CA THR A 532 -11.74 40.28 21.88
C THR A 532 -12.57 40.65 23.11
N SER A 533 -11.98 41.39 24.06
CA SER A 533 -12.71 41.93 25.21
C SER A 533 -13.85 42.89 24.84
N LYS A 534 -13.86 43.41 23.61
CA LYS A 534 -14.97 44.21 23.05
C LYS A 534 -16.17 43.33 22.68
N ASP A 535 -15.91 42.07 22.33
CA ASP A 535 -16.90 41.10 21.89
C ASP A 535 -17.43 40.27 23.05
N ILE A 536 -16.57 39.90 24.01
CA ILE A 536 -16.96 39.14 25.19
C ILE A 536 -16.18 39.59 26.44
N LYS A 537 -16.89 39.86 27.54
CA LYS A 537 -16.25 40.45 28.73
C LYS A 537 -15.41 39.47 29.54
N SER A 538 -15.71 38.17 29.48
CA SER A 538 -14.99 37.13 30.19
C SER A 538 -14.94 35.85 29.35
N ALA A 539 -13.88 35.70 28.57
CA ALA A 539 -13.68 34.51 27.74
C ALA A 539 -13.53 33.25 28.59
N LYS A 540 -12.71 33.29 29.66
CA LYS A 540 -12.52 32.16 30.58
C LYS A 540 -13.83 31.65 31.19
N ALA A 541 -14.63 32.53 31.80
CA ALA A 541 -15.90 32.11 32.40
C ALA A 541 -16.89 31.59 31.34
N THR A 542 -16.87 32.18 30.14
CA THR A 542 -17.70 31.70 29.02
C THR A 542 -17.28 30.30 28.58
N ILE A 543 -15.98 30.02 28.47
CA ILE A 543 -15.46 28.68 28.13
C ILE A 543 -15.93 27.66 29.17
N GLU A 544 -15.74 27.95 30.47
CA GLU A 544 -16.14 27.05 31.56
C GLU A 544 -17.65 26.75 31.51
N ILE A 545 -18.50 27.76 31.29
CA ILE A 545 -19.95 27.57 31.16
C ILE A 545 -20.30 26.74 29.93
N LEU A 546 -19.72 27.06 28.76
CA LEU A 546 -20.02 26.35 27.53
C LEU A 546 -19.57 24.89 27.59
N LYS A 547 -18.48 24.56 28.28
CA LYS A 547 -18.07 23.16 28.51
C LYS A 547 -19.14 22.39 29.27
N VAL A 548 -19.64 22.92 30.39
CA VAL A 548 -20.73 22.29 31.15
C VAL A 548 -21.98 22.12 30.28
N LEU A 549 -22.30 23.11 29.43
CA LEU A 549 -23.44 23.01 28.50
C LEU A 549 -23.23 21.99 27.38
N LEU A 550 -21.99 21.81 26.90
CA LEU A 550 -21.64 20.79 25.90
C LEU A 550 -21.69 19.37 26.49
N GLU A 551 -21.33 19.21 27.76
CA GLU A 551 -21.46 17.95 28.51
C GLU A 551 -22.94 17.58 28.77
N ASN A 552 -23.83 18.58 28.81
CA ASN A 552 -25.28 18.42 29.01
C ASN A 552 -26.07 18.90 27.78
N LEU A 553 -25.59 18.57 26.58
CA LEU A 553 -26.12 19.09 25.32
C LEU A 553 -27.62 18.79 25.14
N GLY A 554 -28.41 19.83 24.90
CA GLY A 554 -29.86 19.71 24.74
C GLY A 554 -30.64 19.58 26.05
N GLU A 555 -29.99 19.65 27.20
CA GLU A 555 -30.62 19.63 28.52
C GLU A 555 -30.54 21.01 29.21
N ASP A 556 -31.51 21.26 30.10
CA ASP A 556 -31.52 22.47 30.92
C ASP A 556 -30.55 22.32 32.09
N VAL A 557 -29.46 23.08 32.07
CA VAL A 557 -28.49 23.13 33.16
C VAL A 557 -28.90 24.23 34.15
N PRO A 558 -29.31 23.88 35.39
CA PRO A 558 -29.67 24.86 36.41
C PRO A 558 -28.46 25.73 36.78
N ALA A 559 -28.68 26.99 37.15
CA ALA A 559 -27.62 27.91 37.57
C ALA A 559 -26.74 27.38 38.73
N MET A 560 -27.26 26.45 39.53
CA MET A 560 -26.52 25.80 40.62
C MET A 560 -25.48 24.77 40.17
N GLN A 561 -25.57 24.29 38.93
CA GLN A 561 -24.61 23.35 38.33
C GLN A 561 -23.55 24.05 37.48
N LEU A 562 -23.70 25.36 37.25
CA LEU A 562 -22.69 26.16 36.57
C LEU A 562 -21.50 26.45 37.51
N PRO A 563 -20.29 26.68 36.97
CA PRO A 563 -19.08 26.96 37.75
C PRO A 563 -19.28 28.13 38.75
N GLU A 564 -18.63 28.12 39.92
CA GLU A 564 -18.77 29.22 40.90
C GLU A 564 -18.26 30.58 40.39
N SER A 565 -17.35 30.56 39.41
CA SER A 565 -16.89 31.72 38.65
C SER A 565 -17.99 32.33 37.75
N ALA A 566 -19.11 31.63 37.57
CA ALA A 566 -20.20 32.03 36.70
C ALA A 566 -21.05 33.14 37.34
N TYR A 567 -21.50 34.06 36.50
CA TYR A 567 -22.36 35.16 36.91
C TYR A 567 -23.64 34.63 37.58
N ILE A 568 -23.77 34.87 38.89
CA ILE A 568 -24.86 34.33 39.74
C ILE A 568 -26.23 34.98 39.40
N GLU A 569 -26.21 36.08 38.66
CA GLU A 569 -27.41 36.79 38.22
C GLU A 569 -27.72 36.57 36.74
N ARG A 570 -28.96 36.16 36.45
CA ARG A 570 -29.51 35.99 35.09
C ARG A 570 -29.18 37.17 34.16
N ASN A 571 -29.33 38.40 34.65
CA ASN A 571 -29.11 39.61 33.84
C ASN A 571 -27.64 39.80 33.47
N GLU A 572 -26.72 39.44 34.37
CA GLU A 572 -25.29 39.47 34.08
C GLU A 572 -24.91 38.38 33.08
N MET A 573 -25.45 37.17 33.23
CA MET A 573 -25.25 36.07 32.28
C MET A 573 -25.72 36.48 30.87
N GLN A 574 -26.92 37.03 30.78
CA GLN A 574 -27.49 37.49 29.52
C GLN A 574 -26.65 38.60 28.86
N SER A 575 -26.22 39.60 29.65
CA SER A 575 -25.56 40.80 29.12
C SER A 575 -24.05 40.65 28.90
N LYS A 576 -23.37 39.73 29.61
CA LYS A 576 -21.91 39.56 29.55
C LYS A 576 -21.47 38.34 28.75
N ILE A 577 -22.31 37.31 28.64
CA ILE A 577 -21.98 36.03 27.98
C ILE A 577 -22.91 35.78 26.80
N ILE A 578 -24.21 35.57 27.05
CA ILE A 578 -25.12 35.02 26.03
C ILE A 578 -25.33 36.00 24.87
N SER A 579 -25.80 37.22 25.15
CA SER A 579 -26.08 38.19 24.08
C SER A 579 -24.82 38.58 23.32
N PRO A 580 -23.67 38.88 23.99
CA PRO A 580 -22.44 39.21 23.29
C PRO A 580 -21.90 38.06 22.42
N LEU A 581 -21.91 36.83 22.93
CA LEU A 581 -21.47 35.65 22.18
C LEU A 581 -22.41 35.37 20.99
N ALA A 582 -23.73 35.33 21.21
CA ALA A 582 -24.69 35.08 20.14
C ALA A 582 -24.66 36.16 19.05
N THR A 583 -24.49 37.42 19.44
CA THR A 583 -24.37 38.55 18.49
C THR A 583 -23.09 38.46 17.69
N SER A 584 -21.95 38.20 18.36
CA SER A 584 -20.65 38.07 17.71
C SER A 584 -20.62 36.87 16.78
N PHE A 585 -21.17 35.74 17.22
CA PHE A 585 -21.32 34.52 16.43
C PHE A 585 -22.13 34.79 15.18
N LYS A 586 -23.36 35.32 15.31
CA LYS A 586 -24.22 35.65 14.17
C LYS A 586 -23.60 36.65 13.22
N ARG A 587 -22.87 37.65 13.73
CA ARG A 587 -22.15 38.64 12.91
C ARG A 587 -21.05 38.01 12.07
N ILE A 588 -20.34 37.01 12.60
CA ILE A 588 -19.19 36.39 11.94
C ILE A 588 -19.60 35.24 11.01
N THR A 589 -20.52 34.37 11.45
CA THR A 589 -20.91 33.15 10.71
C THR A 589 -22.20 33.32 9.91
N GLY A 590 -23.04 34.31 10.23
CA GLY A 590 -24.41 34.43 9.72
C GLY A 590 -25.39 33.44 10.35
N LYS A 591 -24.92 32.48 11.17
CA LYS A 591 -25.73 31.45 11.83
C LYS A 591 -26.17 31.89 13.22
N HIS A 592 -27.20 31.25 13.75
CA HIS A 592 -27.62 31.45 15.14
C HIS A 592 -26.93 30.45 16.06
N LEU A 593 -26.30 30.93 17.13
CA LEU A 593 -25.83 30.05 18.21
C LEU A 593 -27.06 29.62 19.04
N PRO A 594 -27.35 28.33 19.18
CA PRO A 594 -28.56 27.82 19.82
C PRO A 594 -28.45 27.83 21.35
N LEU A 595 -28.02 28.96 21.92
CA LEU A 595 -27.79 29.16 23.34
C LEU A 595 -28.94 29.96 23.95
N SER A 596 -29.66 29.37 24.90
CA SER A 596 -30.84 29.97 25.52
C SER A 596 -30.75 30.06 27.06
N LEU A 597 -31.53 30.99 27.62
CA LEU A 597 -31.58 31.31 29.06
C LEU A 597 -33.00 31.61 29.50
N HIS A 598 -33.54 30.75 30.37
CA HIS A 598 -34.92 30.79 30.83
C HIS A 598 -35.02 30.66 32.34
N GLY A 599 -36.16 31.09 32.90
CA GLY A 599 -36.40 31.13 34.34
C GLY A 599 -36.33 32.55 34.95
N GLY A 600 -36.30 32.60 36.28
CA GLY A 600 -36.36 33.80 37.11
C GLY A 600 -35.01 34.42 37.45
N LEU A 601 -35.01 35.38 38.36
CA LEU A 601 -33.82 36.12 38.80
C LEU A 601 -32.96 35.29 39.77
N ARG A 602 -31.72 35.76 40.02
CA ARG A 602 -30.73 35.11 40.91
C ARG A 602 -30.42 33.69 40.45
N LYS A 603 -30.37 32.69 41.33
CA LYS A 603 -30.06 31.28 41.00
C LYS A 603 -31.23 30.48 40.43
N ASN A 604 -32.38 31.11 40.16
CA ASN A 604 -33.58 30.43 39.65
C ASN A 604 -33.69 30.49 38.12
N PHE A 605 -32.58 30.30 37.39
CA PHE A 605 -32.58 30.17 35.93
C PHE A 605 -31.89 28.87 35.50
N ALA A 606 -32.12 28.49 34.26
CA ALA A 606 -31.41 27.43 33.57
C ALA A 606 -30.84 27.96 32.25
N MET A 607 -29.73 27.36 31.82
CA MET A 607 -29.12 27.58 30.53
C MET A 607 -29.18 26.31 29.71
N LYS A 608 -29.30 26.46 28.41
CA LYS A 608 -29.35 25.34 27.49
C LYS A 608 -28.58 25.68 26.24
N LEU A 609 -27.71 24.76 25.83
CA LEU A 609 -27.18 24.73 24.48
C LEU A 609 -27.99 23.68 23.71
N ASP A 610 -28.91 24.14 22.87
CA ASP A 610 -29.74 23.25 22.05
C ASP A 610 -28.87 22.56 20.97
N LYS A 611 -29.30 21.37 20.58
CA LYS A 611 -28.67 20.60 19.51
C LYS A 611 -28.71 21.41 18.20
N SER A 612 -27.62 21.37 17.44
CA SER A 612 -27.50 22.06 16.13
C SER A 612 -26.50 21.36 15.21
N ASP A 613 -26.45 21.82 13.97
CA ASP A 613 -25.47 21.41 12.95
C ASP A 613 -24.12 22.14 13.06
N LEU A 614 -23.91 22.90 14.14
CA LEU A 614 -22.66 23.62 14.39
C LEU A 614 -21.52 22.65 14.74
N THR A 615 -20.32 23.00 14.30
CA THR A 615 -19.07 22.33 14.73
C THR A 615 -18.44 23.14 15.85
N ILE A 616 -18.46 22.60 17.07
CA ILE A 616 -17.89 23.24 18.26
C ILE A 616 -16.68 22.44 18.74
N GLY A 617 -15.51 23.08 18.76
CA GLY A 617 -14.27 22.48 19.27
C GLY A 617 -13.89 23.00 20.64
N VAL A 618 -13.27 22.16 21.47
CA VAL A 618 -12.61 22.53 22.73
C VAL A 618 -11.17 22.06 22.66
N LEU A 619 -10.21 22.99 22.68
CA LEU A 619 -8.79 22.65 22.76
C LEU A 619 -8.43 22.40 24.23
N GLU A 620 -8.25 21.14 24.59
CA GLU A 620 -8.12 20.68 25.98
C GLU A 620 -6.66 20.60 26.43
N ARG A 621 -5.76 20.21 25.52
CA ARG A 621 -4.37 19.91 25.85
C ARG A 621 -3.43 20.20 24.69
N LYS A 622 -2.24 20.71 25.04
CA LYS A 622 -1.08 20.80 24.18
C LYS A 622 0.04 20.00 24.83
N GLU A 623 0.55 19.03 24.09
CA GLU A 623 1.63 18.13 24.56
C GLU A 623 2.92 18.33 23.79
#